data_AF-A0A938XYQ7-F1
#
_entry.id   AF-A0A938XYQ7-F1
#
_cell.length_a   1.000
_cell.length_b   1.000
_cell.length_c   1.000
_cell.angle_alpha   90.00
_cell.angle_beta   90.00
_cell.angle_gamma   90.00
#
_symmetry.space_group_name_H-M   'P 1'
#
loop_
_entity.id
_entity.type
_entity.pdbx_description
1 polymer ?
#
loop_
_entity_poly.entity_id
_entity_poly.type
_entity_poly.pdbx_seq_one_letter_code
_entity_poly.pdbx_strand_id
1 'polypeptide(L)'
;MLEAKWTKNPVGKSSLVNFNSKVASKSGFTRGLFISDSGYSEEALQTFSDGRKVRIILMTVQELAIIFEREINFKDAIYKKVRTFAERGEFYTNIMDL
;
A
#
# COMPACT_ATOMS: atom_id res chain seq x y z
N MET A 1 4.22 8.22 -6.45
CA MET A 1 5.13 8.56 -5.32
C MET A 1 5.32 7.32 -4.47
N LEU A 2 6.49 7.10 -3.89
CA LEU A 2 6.81 5.92 -3.09
C LEU A 2 7.33 6.36 -1.72
N GLU A 3 6.88 5.69 -0.65
CA GLU A 3 7.47 5.79 0.69
C GLU A 3 7.66 4.37 1.23
N ALA A 4 8.85 4.07 1.76
CA ALA A 4 9.17 2.78 2.34
C ALA A 4 9.65 2.96 3.79
N LYS A 5 9.20 2.09 4.70
CA LYS A 5 9.57 2.15 6.11
C LYS A 5 10.14 0.82 6.61
N TRP A 6 11.38 0.88 7.10
CA TRP A 6 12.01 -0.16 7.91
C TRP A 6 11.96 0.24 9.38
N THR A 7 10.93 -0.25 10.06
CA THR A 7 10.69 0.02 11.48
C THR A 7 10.35 -1.27 12.18
N LYS A 8 10.70 -1.38 13.47
CA LYS A 8 10.43 -2.58 14.29
C LYS A 8 8.94 -2.88 14.49
N ASN A 9 8.11 -1.84 14.53
CA ASN A 9 6.68 -1.96 14.82
C ASN A 9 5.86 -1.78 13.53
N PRO A 10 4.66 -2.40 13.44
CA PRO A 10 3.74 -2.17 12.35
C PRO A 10 3.39 -0.69 12.18
N VAL A 11 3.20 -0.27 10.93
CA VAL A 11 2.88 1.10 10.59
C VAL A 11 1.44 1.42 11.00
N GLY A 12 1.29 2.43 11.84
CA GLY A 12 -0.01 2.93 12.29
C GLY A 12 -0.68 3.92 11.33
N LYS A 13 -1.95 4.21 11.61
CA LYS A 13 -2.83 5.07 10.80
C LYS A 13 -2.24 6.43 10.45
N SER A 14 -1.60 7.10 11.41
CA SER A 14 -1.05 8.45 11.23
C SER A 14 -0.03 8.53 10.10
N SER A 15 0.83 7.51 9.96
CA SER A 15 1.80 7.44 8.86
C SER A 15 1.12 7.31 7.50
N LEU A 16 0.07 6.47 7.41
CA LEU A 16 -0.70 6.29 6.17
C LEU A 16 -1.44 7.57 5.79
N VAL A 17 -2.06 8.25 6.76
CA VAL A 17 -2.74 9.53 6.55
C VAL A 17 -1.76 10.59 6.06
N ASN A 18 -0.59 10.70 6.69
CA ASN A 18 0.44 11.66 6.30
C ASN A 18 0.89 11.42 4.86
N PHE A 19 1.20 10.18 4.48
CA PHE A 19 1.61 9.87 3.12
C PHE A 19 0.48 10.09 2.11
N ASN A 20 -0.75 9.67 2.43
CA ASN A 20 -1.92 9.90 1.57
C ASN A 20 -2.15 11.38 1.29
N SER A 21 -1.99 12.24 2.30
CA SER A 21 -2.09 13.70 2.16
C SER A 21 -0.98 14.26 1.26
N LYS A 22 0.26 13.76 1.39
CA LYS A 22 1.36 14.14 0.47
C LYS A 22 1.09 13.71 -0.98
N VAL A 23 0.45 12.56 -1.19
CA VAL A 23 0.05 12.10 -2.54
C VAL A 23 -1.10 12.96 -3.08
N ALA A 24 -2.06 13.30 -2.23
CA ALA A 24 -3.21 14.11 -2.59
C ALA A 24 -2.85 15.56 -2.94
N SER A 25 -1.72 16.09 -2.47
CA SER A 25 -1.21 17.41 -2.84
C SER A 25 -0.51 17.46 -4.21
N LYS A 26 -0.42 16.32 -4.91
CA LYS A 26 0.08 16.24 -6.29
C LYS A 26 -1.08 16.24 -7.28
N SER A 27 -0.79 15.97 -8.56
CA SER A 27 -1.82 15.79 -9.59
C SER A 27 -2.86 14.75 -9.18
N GLY A 28 -4.13 14.96 -9.56
CA GLY A 28 -5.24 14.06 -9.23
C GLY A 28 -5.08 12.62 -9.74
N PHE A 29 -4.21 12.40 -10.73
CA PHE A 29 -3.86 11.08 -11.27
C PHE A 29 -2.78 10.35 -10.47
N THR A 30 -2.06 11.06 -9.59
CA THR A 30 -0.95 10.49 -8.83
C THR A 30 -1.46 9.37 -7.91
N ARG A 31 -0.74 8.25 -7.90
CA ARG A 31 -0.90 7.17 -6.92
C ARG A 31 0.33 7.04 -6.04
N GLY A 32 0.10 6.64 -4.80
CA GLY A 32 1.15 6.31 -3.84
C GLY A 32 1.35 4.80 -3.72
N LEU A 33 2.59 4.38 -3.56
CA LEU A 33 2.93 3.04 -3.04
C LEU A 33 3.58 3.23 -1.67
N PHE A 34 3.01 2.64 -0.63
CA PHE A 34 3.60 2.63 0.70
C PHE A 34 4.10 1.22 0.99
N ILE A 35 5.40 1.07 1.28
CA ILE A 35 6.01 -0.22 1.61
C ILE A 35 6.34 -0.25 3.11
N SER A 36 5.96 -1.32 3.81
CA SER A 36 6.31 -1.52 5.22
C SER A 36 7.02 -2.84 5.45
N ASP A 37 8.14 -2.79 6.16
CA ASP A 37 8.88 -3.99 6.60
C ASP A 37 8.08 -4.79 7.64
N SER A 38 7.67 -4.13 8.72
CA SER A 38 6.86 -4.75 9.80
C SER A 38 5.35 -4.71 9.55
N GLY A 39 4.91 -4.51 8.31
CA GLY A 39 3.49 -4.47 7.96
C GLY A 39 2.74 -3.26 8.54
N TYR A 40 1.42 -3.43 8.76
CA TYR A 40 0.50 -2.37 9.19
C TYR A 40 -0.28 -2.84 10.42
N SER A 41 -0.64 -1.93 11.32
CA SER A 41 -1.51 -2.30 12.43
C SER A 41 -2.93 -2.57 11.93
N GLU A 42 -3.61 -3.50 12.60
CA GLU A 42 -5.01 -3.86 12.27
C GLU A 42 -5.92 -2.62 12.34
N GLU A 43 -5.76 -1.80 13.37
CA GLU A 43 -6.47 -0.52 13.51
C GLU A 43 -6.26 0.40 12.30
N ALA A 44 -5.04 0.43 11.74
CA ALA A 44 -4.74 1.24 10.57
C ALA A 44 -5.45 0.67 9.32
N LEU A 45 -5.43 -0.65 9.14
CA LEU A 45 -6.10 -1.30 8.01
C LEU A 45 -7.63 -1.14 8.09
N GLN A 46 -8.22 -1.12 9.27
CA GLN A 46 -9.67 -0.98 9.43
C GLN A 46 -10.15 0.47 9.29
N THR A 47 -9.39 1.44 9.79
CA THR A 47 -9.91 2.81 9.97
C THR A 47 -9.25 3.87 9.08
N PHE A 48 -8.25 3.51 8.27
CA PHE A 48 -7.52 4.48 7.43
C PHE A 48 -8.42 5.14 6.37
N SER A 49 -9.36 4.39 5.80
CA SER A 49 -10.29 4.86 4.76
C SER A 49 -11.43 5.73 5.29
N ASP A 50 -11.66 5.77 6.60
CA ASP A 50 -12.82 6.44 7.21
C ASP A 50 -12.85 7.92 6.84
N GLY A 51 -13.91 8.32 6.12
CA GLY A 51 -14.11 9.70 5.67
C GLY A 51 -13.01 10.21 4.73
N ARG A 52 -12.20 9.34 4.12
CA ARG A 52 -11.02 9.74 3.34
C ARG A 52 -10.97 9.07 1.97
N LYS A 53 -10.75 9.90 0.95
CA LYS A 53 -10.36 9.40 -0.38
C LYS A 53 -8.94 8.84 -0.33
N VAL A 54 -8.82 7.53 -0.40
CA VAL A 54 -7.54 6.82 -0.45
C VAL A 54 -6.91 7.00 -1.85
N ARG A 55 -5.61 7.26 -1.89
CA ARG A 55 -4.81 7.44 -3.11
C ARG A 55 -3.56 6.57 -3.13
N ILE A 56 -3.41 5.69 -2.16
CA ILE A 56 -2.23 4.88 -1.94
C ILE A 56 -2.61 3.42 -1.91
N ILE A 57 -1.72 2.57 -2.41
CA ILE A 57 -1.75 1.12 -2.21
C ILE A 57 -0.64 0.72 -1.23
N LEU A 58 -0.89 -0.33 -0.48
CA LEU A 58 -0.01 -0.86 0.56
C LEU A 58 0.67 -2.14 0.06
N MET A 59 1.91 -2.35 0.50
CA MET A 59 2.71 -3.54 0.21
C MET A 59 3.69 -3.80 1.35
N THR A 60 3.96 -5.06 1.66
CA THR A 60 4.96 -5.43 2.66
C THR A 60 6.28 -5.84 2.03
N VAL A 61 7.38 -5.80 2.80
CA VAL A 61 8.68 -6.35 2.35
C VAL A 61 8.58 -7.86 2.12
N GLN A 62 7.74 -8.56 2.87
CA GLN A 62 7.45 -9.98 2.64
C GLN A 62 6.87 -10.22 1.23
N GLU A 63 5.94 -9.38 0.77
CA GLU A 63 5.40 -9.49 -0.59
C GLU A 63 6.47 -9.21 -1.65
N LEU A 64 7.39 -8.27 -1.41
CA LEU A 64 8.53 -8.03 -2.31
C LEU A 64 9.44 -9.26 -2.40
N ALA A 65 9.74 -9.90 -1.27
CA ALA A 65 10.53 -11.13 -1.24
C ALA A 65 9.86 -12.23 -2.08
N ILE A 66 8.55 -12.44 -1.89
CA ILE A 66 7.76 -13.40 -2.68
C ILE A 66 7.80 -13.08 -4.18
N ILE A 67 7.62 -11.81 -4.55
CA ILE A 67 7.63 -11.38 -5.95
C ILE A 67 8.98 -11.72 -6.60
N PHE A 68 10.09 -11.44 -5.91
CA PHE A 68 11.43 -11.71 -6.44
C PHE A 68 11.80 -13.19 -6.42
N GLU A 69 11.51 -13.92 -5.35
CA GLU A 69 11.78 -15.36 -5.23
C GLU A 69 11.00 -16.20 -6.25
N ARG A 70 9.79 -15.78 -6.59
CA ARG A 70 8.93 -16.48 -7.56
C ARG A 70 9.07 -15.95 -8.98
N GLU A 71 10.01 -15.05 -9.23
CA GLU A 71 10.21 -14.38 -10.52
C GLU A 71 8.92 -13.76 -11.09
N ILE A 72 8.02 -13.32 -10.20
CA ILE A 72 6.80 -12.61 -10.60
C ILE A 72 7.24 -11.25 -11.14
N ASN A 73 6.71 -10.88 -12.30
CA ASN A 73 6.98 -9.56 -12.84
C ASN A 73 6.48 -8.47 -11.87
N PHE A 74 7.42 -7.68 -11.34
CA PHE A 74 7.12 -6.64 -10.36
C PHE A 74 6.10 -5.61 -10.87
N LYS A 75 6.14 -5.26 -12.16
CA LYS A 75 5.17 -4.32 -12.74
C LYS A 75 3.78 -4.94 -12.76
N ASP A 76 3.65 -6.21 -13.11
CA ASP A 76 2.37 -6.91 -13.13
C ASP A 76 1.79 -7.07 -11.72
N ALA A 77 2.64 -7.38 -10.73
CA ALA A 77 2.25 -7.42 -9.33
C ALA A 77 1.67 -6.08 -8.86
N ILE A 78 2.38 -4.97 -9.11
CA ILE A 78 1.89 -3.63 -8.78
C ILE A 78 0.61 -3.30 -9.54
N TYR A 79 0.54 -3.62 -10.83
CA TYR A 79 -0.65 -3.37 -11.65
C TYR A 79 -1.88 -4.10 -11.11
N LYS A 80 -1.73 -5.38 -10.71
CA LYS A 80 -2.78 -6.14 -10.03
C LYS A 80 -3.25 -5.46 -8.75
N LYS A 81 -2.34 -5.01 -7.87
CA LYS A 81 -2.74 -4.29 -6.65
C LYS A 81 -3.50 -3.00 -6.96
N VAL A 82 -3.03 -2.23 -7.94
CA VAL A 82 -3.72 -0.99 -8.36
C VAL A 82 -5.11 -1.30 -8.90
N ARG A 83 -5.24 -2.36 -9.69
CA ARG A 83 -6.52 -2.80 -10.25
C ARG A 83 -7.49 -3.27 -9.17
N THR A 84 -7.03 -4.12 -8.24
CA THR A 84 -7.81 -4.56 -7.08
C THR A 84 -8.28 -3.38 -6.24
N PHE A 85 -7.41 -2.40 -5.98
CA PHE A 85 -7.81 -1.19 -5.28
C PHE A 85 -8.87 -0.39 -6.05
N ALA A 86 -8.74 -0.27 -7.37
CA ALA A 86 -9.71 0.45 -8.20
C ALA A 86 -11.06 -0.27 -8.28
N GLU A 87 -11.08 -1.60 -8.32
CA GLU A 87 -12.28 -2.41 -8.51
C GLU A 87 -13.00 -2.72 -7.19
N ARG A 88 -12.26 -2.99 -6.11
CA ARG A 88 -12.79 -3.44 -4.81
C ARG A 88 -12.68 -2.39 -3.69
N GLY A 89 -11.93 -1.31 -3.91
CA GLY A 89 -11.65 -0.32 -2.86
C GLY A 89 -10.61 -0.79 -1.83
N GLU A 90 -10.00 -1.96 -2.03
CA GLU A 90 -9.03 -2.55 -1.12
C GLU A 90 -7.64 -1.97 -1.35
N PHE A 91 -7.21 -1.06 -0.47
CA PHE A 91 -5.88 -0.45 -0.54
C PHE A 91 -4.77 -1.39 -0.07
N TYR A 92 -5.14 -2.50 0.56
CA TYR A 92 -4.25 -3.61 0.91
C TYR A 92 -4.95 -4.94 0.64
N THR A 93 -4.31 -5.77 -0.16
CA THR A 93 -4.67 -7.17 -0.45
C THR A 93 -3.35 -7.91 -0.55
N ASN A 94 -3.16 -9.10 0.02
CA ASN A 94 -1.86 -9.77 -0.10
C ASN A 94 -1.62 -10.22 -1.56
N ILE A 95 -0.39 -10.16 -2.07
CA ILE A 95 -0.06 -10.62 -3.44
C ILE A 95 -0.41 -12.09 -3.69
N MET A 96 -0.44 -12.90 -2.63
CA MET A 96 -0.83 -14.31 -2.70
C MET A 96 -2.33 -14.52 -2.92
N ASP A 97 -3.14 -13.49 -2.68
CA ASP A 97 -4.59 -13.50 -2.88
C ASP A 97 -5.01 -12.88 -4.24
N LEU A 98 -4.04 -12.59 -5.14
CA LEU A 98 -4.20 -11.84 -6.39
C LEU A 98 -3.89 -12.62 -7.68
#